data_AF-A0A0G4LGV8-F1
#
_entry.id   AF-A0A0G4LGV8-F1
#
_cell.length_a   1.000
_cell.length_b   1.000
_cell.length_c   1.000
_cell.angle_alpha   90.00
_cell.angle_beta   90.00
_cell.angle_gamma   90.00
#
_symmetry.space_group_name_H-M   'P 1'
#
loop_
_entity.id
_entity.type
_entity.pdbx_description
1 polymer ?
#
loop_
_entity_poly.entity_id
_entity_poly.type
_entity_poly.pdbx_seq_one_letter_code
_entity_poly.pdbx_strand_id
1 'polypeptide(L)'
;MPYHARQPTRTALPGSSIWDTTLEAIFRSNVVALERQTNAVPLDCQLFPVSSWDPVSEKSASYQLSLLQEQQLADDLSFIAAVGEGAQSVAAATVQESTHLSNGSSRPSLRFTVASVDAIDESAQSFLNGIFKCLSTVARGNQSAVLQDIFGQIAGHHSQRLLNRLRSVRWTKPTYLARTHKKPLFADFENLKHRAQLLYARSERSQRVNIEARLASLASVLEAFEVAPEGGPAAEAQQRLDLIRACFDFCVSKEVAGFLHRLQKVRATSQIQACLKTLHQVEKIAAYYRIPTTLTDYALKFSGLFGDVELIFLTPYEATPIEVAYQPWAASTHIHAEVMLSVYHDLNGATVLTAPVTISGQFPTLLNTLTK
;
A
#
# COMPACT_ATOMS: atom_id res chain seq x y z
N MET A 1 23.42 -3.86 -19.54
CA MET A 1 22.32 -2.91 -19.22
C MET A 1 22.93 -1.76 -18.45
N PRO A 2 22.73 -0.49 -18.83
CA PRO A 2 23.24 0.59 -18.02
C PRO A 2 22.43 0.56 -16.74
N TYR A 3 23.04 0.07 -15.65
CA TYR A 3 22.56 0.36 -14.31
C TYR A 3 22.40 1.88 -14.27
N HIS A 4 21.18 2.41 -14.19
CA HIS A 4 21.02 3.79 -13.77
C HIS A 4 21.75 3.91 -12.44
N ALA A 5 22.82 4.71 -12.42
CA ALA A 5 23.66 4.85 -11.24
C ALA A 5 22.77 5.23 -10.06
N ARG A 6 22.77 4.39 -9.01
CA ARG A 6 21.98 4.65 -7.81
C ARG A 6 22.41 5.99 -7.21
N GLN A 7 21.50 6.64 -6.50
CA GLN A 7 21.79 7.94 -5.88
C GLN A 7 22.69 7.77 -4.65
N PRO A 8 23.68 8.64 -4.42
CA PRO A 8 24.54 8.56 -3.24
C PRO A 8 23.75 8.87 -1.97
N THR A 9 23.89 8.05 -0.92
CA THR A 9 23.19 8.24 0.37
C THR A 9 23.80 9.33 1.26
N ARG A 10 25.08 9.62 1.08
CA ARG A 10 25.80 10.66 1.83
C ARG A 10 25.75 11.96 1.05
N THR A 11 24.72 12.75 1.29
CA THR A 11 24.44 14.01 0.58
C THR A 11 24.91 15.26 1.33
N ALA A 12 25.24 15.15 2.62
CA ALA A 12 25.69 16.28 3.43
C ALA A 12 27.09 16.77 3.01
N LEU A 13 27.28 18.09 3.05
CA LEU A 13 28.60 18.70 2.93
C LEU A 13 29.48 18.35 4.15
N PRO A 14 30.82 18.37 4.01
CA PRO A 14 31.73 18.20 5.14
C PRO A 14 31.42 19.19 6.27
N GLY A 15 31.21 18.69 7.50
CA GLY A 15 30.90 19.50 8.69
C GLY A 15 29.44 19.92 8.85
N SER A 16 28.54 19.40 8.00
CA SER A 16 27.08 19.58 8.11
C SER A 16 26.37 18.25 8.29
N SER A 17 27.05 17.26 8.86
CA SER A 17 26.51 15.90 9.00
C SER A 17 25.64 15.82 10.24
N ILE A 18 24.50 15.13 10.15
CA ILE A 18 23.70 14.79 11.33
C ILE A 18 24.47 13.96 12.35
N TRP A 19 25.58 13.34 11.92
CA TRP A 19 26.45 12.52 12.76
C TRP A 19 27.52 13.31 13.51
N ASP A 20 27.56 14.64 13.37
CA ASP A 20 28.55 15.50 14.05
C ASP A 20 28.32 15.57 15.57
N THR A 21 27.07 15.45 16.04
CA THR A 21 26.74 15.44 17.47
C THR A 21 26.76 14.04 18.08
N THR A 22 26.23 13.04 17.36
CA THR A 22 26.25 11.64 17.78
C THR A 22 26.78 10.81 16.63
N LEU A 23 27.89 10.11 16.84
CA LEU A 23 28.47 9.25 15.81
C LEU A 23 27.49 8.17 15.39
N GLU A 24 27.45 7.86 14.08
CA GLU A 24 26.54 6.85 13.52
C GLU A 24 26.64 5.51 14.26
N ALA A 25 27.86 5.04 14.58
CA ALA A 25 28.08 3.78 15.29
C ALA A 25 27.43 3.75 16.70
N ILE A 26 27.44 4.88 17.41
CA ILE A 26 26.81 5.02 18.73
C ILE A 26 25.28 4.96 18.58
N PHE A 27 24.74 5.72 17.63
CA PHE A 27 23.31 5.68 17.32
C PHE A 27 22.84 4.25 16.99
N ARG A 28 23.56 3.53 16.11
CA ARG A 28 23.23 2.16 15.72
C ARG A 28 23.29 1.19 16.91
N SER A 29 24.28 1.34 17.78
CA SER A 29 24.38 0.52 19.00
C SER A 29 23.20 0.72 19.94
N ASN A 30 22.71 1.95 20.09
CA ASN A 30 21.52 2.25 20.87
C ASN A 30 20.25 1.63 20.24
N VAL A 31 20.12 1.67 18.91
CA VAL A 31 19.02 1.00 18.19
C VAL A 31 19.06 -0.51 18.44
N VAL A 32 20.21 -1.16 18.32
CA VAL A 32 20.34 -2.60 18.59
C VAL A 32 20.03 -2.95 20.05
N ALA A 33 20.43 -2.09 21.00
CA ALA A 33 20.08 -2.28 22.41
C ALA A 33 18.57 -2.22 22.63
N LEU A 34 17.88 -1.28 21.96
CA LEU A 34 16.42 -1.17 22.00
C LEU A 34 15.75 -2.40 21.37
N GLU A 35 16.21 -2.84 20.19
CA GLU A 35 15.69 -4.03 19.50
C GLU A 35 15.83 -5.30 20.36
N ARG A 36 16.92 -5.44 21.11
CA ARG A 36 17.10 -6.54 22.08
C ARG A 36 16.05 -6.49 23.20
N GLN A 37 15.75 -5.31 23.71
CA GLN A 37 14.76 -5.14 24.78
C GLN A 37 13.32 -5.37 24.29
N THR A 38 13.03 -5.04 23.04
CA THR A 38 11.69 -5.20 22.44
C THR A 38 11.53 -6.50 21.66
N ASN A 39 12.57 -7.34 21.60
CA ASN A 39 12.65 -8.53 20.75
C ASN A 39 12.32 -8.23 19.27
N ALA A 40 12.76 -7.05 18.80
CA ALA A 40 12.48 -6.50 17.48
C ALA A 40 10.99 -6.48 17.11
N VAL A 41 10.10 -6.35 18.11
CA VAL A 41 8.67 -6.15 17.88
C VAL A 41 8.45 -4.65 17.62
N PRO A 42 8.06 -4.25 16.40
CA PRO A 42 7.72 -2.86 16.13
C PRO A 42 6.54 -2.43 17.01
N LEU A 43 6.54 -1.18 17.47
CA LEU A 43 5.34 -0.57 18.01
C LEU A 43 4.25 -0.54 16.93
N ASP A 44 2.98 -0.53 17.34
CA ASP A 44 1.87 -0.39 16.40
C ASP A 44 2.06 0.86 15.54
N CYS A 45 1.77 0.72 14.24
CA CYS A 45 1.90 1.83 13.29
C CYS A 45 1.00 2.99 13.73
N GLN A 46 1.57 4.18 13.92
CA GLN A 46 0.79 5.38 14.15
C GLN A 46 0.27 5.89 12.81
N LEU A 47 -1.04 6.02 12.71
CA LEU A 47 -1.71 6.56 11.53
C LEU A 47 -1.93 8.07 11.72
N PHE A 48 -1.59 8.84 10.69
CA PHE A 48 -1.81 10.28 10.63
C PHE A 48 -2.78 10.59 9.48
N PRO A 49 -4.10 10.42 9.70
CA PRO A 49 -5.07 10.59 8.61
C PRO A 49 -5.06 12.03 8.12
N VAL A 50 -5.27 12.23 6.82
CA VAL A 50 -5.40 13.57 6.20
C VAL A 50 -6.43 14.44 6.93
N SER A 51 -7.51 13.84 7.45
CA SER A 51 -8.53 14.55 8.24
C SER A 51 -8.02 15.14 9.56
N SER A 52 -6.80 14.78 9.99
CA SER A 52 -6.16 15.33 11.20
C SER A 52 -5.17 16.45 10.89
N TRP A 53 -4.98 16.82 9.62
CA TRP A 53 -4.02 17.84 9.21
C TRP A 53 -4.70 19.21 9.24
N ASP A 54 -4.11 20.18 9.93
CA ASP A 54 -4.60 21.56 10.05
C ASP A 54 -3.69 22.51 9.25
N PRO A 55 -4.21 23.47 8.45
CA PRO A 55 -5.55 23.60 7.91
C PRO A 55 -5.68 22.83 6.59
N VAL A 56 -6.70 21.98 6.47
CA VAL A 56 -7.08 21.36 5.20
C VAL A 56 -7.49 22.48 4.23
N SER A 57 -6.64 22.85 3.28
CA SER A 57 -7.10 23.61 2.11
C SER A 57 -8.02 22.68 1.32
N GLU A 58 -9.31 22.68 1.65
CA GLU A 58 -10.30 21.70 1.15
C GLU A 58 -10.55 21.75 -0.36
N LYS A 59 -9.99 22.76 -1.05
CA LYS A 59 -9.78 22.88 -2.49
C LYS A 59 -9.37 24.33 -2.73
N SER A 60 -8.14 24.58 -3.15
CA SER A 60 -7.91 25.82 -3.90
C SER A 60 -8.76 25.73 -5.17
N ALA A 61 -9.42 26.82 -5.59
CA ALA A 61 -10.31 26.84 -6.75
C ALA A 61 -9.64 26.39 -8.08
N SER A 62 -8.34 26.15 -8.07
CA SER A 62 -7.49 25.69 -9.16
C SER A 62 -7.37 24.17 -9.32
N TYR A 63 -7.75 23.36 -8.32
CA TYR A 63 -7.55 21.89 -8.34
C TYR A 63 -8.89 21.13 -8.41
N GLN A 64 -8.92 20.04 -9.17
CA GLN A 64 -10.11 19.20 -9.37
C GLN A 64 -10.22 18.08 -8.32
N LEU A 65 -9.10 17.49 -7.91
CA LEU A 65 -9.01 16.47 -6.88
C LEU A 65 -9.03 17.11 -5.48
N SER A 66 -9.70 16.47 -4.53
CA SER A 66 -9.46 16.78 -3.11
C SER A 66 -8.24 16.04 -2.61
N LEU A 67 -7.65 16.53 -1.51
CA LEU A 67 -6.50 15.89 -0.87
C LEU A 67 -6.76 14.41 -0.49
N LEU A 68 -7.99 14.07 -0.10
CA LEU A 68 -8.38 12.68 0.16
C LEU A 68 -8.33 11.80 -1.11
N GLN A 69 -8.71 12.37 -2.26
CA GLN A 69 -8.67 11.66 -3.54
C GLN A 69 -7.22 11.50 -4.04
N GLU A 70 -6.38 12.51 -3.84
CA GLU A 70 -4.94 12.44 -4.13
C GLU A 70 -4.26 11.36 -3.28
N GLN A 71 -4.52 11.36 -1.97
CA GLN A 71 -4.00 10.35 -1.04
C GLN A 71 -4.44 8.95 -1.46
N GLN A 72 -5.73 8.75 -1.76
CA GLN A 72 -6.23 7.46 -2.21
C GLN A 72 -5.56 6.99 -3.50
N LEU A 73 -5.36 7.88 -4.48
CA LEU A 73 -4.66 7.56 -5.72
C LEU A 73 -3.18 7.23 -5.49
N ALA A 74 -2.51 7.95 -4.59
CA ALA A 74 -1.13 7.67 -4.19
C ALA A 74 -1.00 6.29 -3.51
N ASP A 75 -1.89 5.99 -2.57
CA ASP A 75 -1.93 4.70 -1.87
C ASP A 75 -2.24 3.55 -2.84
N ASP A 76 -3.17 3.76 -3.77
CA ASP A 76 -3.54 2.77 -4.78
C ASP A 76 -2.38 2.49 -5.73
N LEU A 77 -1.70 3.54 -6.21
CA LEU A 77 -0.57 3.39 -7.10
C LEU A 77 0.62 2.73 -6.40
N SER A 78 0.96 3.16 -5.17
CA SER A 78 2.04 2.55 -4.40
C SER A 78 1.77 1.06 -4.13
N PHE A 79 0.50 0.70 -3.87
CA PHE A 79 0.11 -0.69 -3.66
C PHE A 79 0.37 -1.58 -4.89
N ILE A 80 0.01 -1.12 -6.10
CA ILE A 80 0.22 -1.86 -7.35
C ILE A 80 1.64 -1.73 -7.92
N ALA A 81 2.38 -0.67 -7.58
CA ALA A 81 3.80 -0.55 -7.92
C ALA A 81 4.67 -1.56 -7.13
N ALA A 82 4.23 -1.94 -5.92
CA ALA A 82 4.90 -2.96 -5.12
C ALA A 82 4.55 -4.38 -5.63
N VAL A 83 5.30 -4.90 -6.60
CA VAL A 83 5.01 -6.22 -7.20
C VAL A 83 5.53 -7.38 -6.35
N GLY A 84 6.65 -7.19 -5.66
CA GLY A 84 7.34 -8.19 -4.86
C GLY A 84 6.96 -8.22 -3.37
N GLU A 85 7.88 -8.77 -2.57
CA GLU A 85 7.71 -8.97 -1.13
C GLU A 85 8.92 -8.49 -0.32
N GLY A 86 8.67 -8.30 0.98
CA GLY A 86 9.68 -7.86 1.93
C GLY A 86 9.90 -6.35 1.93
N ALA A 87 10.84 -5.90 2.76
CA ALA A 87 11.21 -4.49 2.89
C ALA A 87 11.75 -3.88 1.58
N GLN A 88 12.22 -4.73 0.68
CA GLN A 88 12.69 -4.37 -0.66
C GLN A 88 11.55 -4.04 -1.64
N SER A 89 10.33 -4.46 -1.35
CA SER A 89 9.13 -4.18 -2.16
C SER A 89 8.18 -3.21 -1.45
N VAL A 90 8.76 -2.18 -0.84
CA VAL A 90 8.04 -1.02 -0.34
C VAL A 90 8.14 0.07 -1.40
N ALA A 91 6.98 0.49 -1.90
CA ALA A 91 6.84 1.61 -2.79
C ALA A 91 6.04 2.71 -2.10
N ALA A 92 6.32 3.94 -2.48
CA ALA A 92 5.52 5.10 -2.14
C ALA A 92 5.23 5.86 -3.43
N ALA A 93 4.13 6.62 -3.44
CA ALA A 93 3.80 7.46 -4.58
C ALA A 93 3.29 8.82 -4.12
N THR A 94 3.36 9.79 -5.02
CA THR A 94 2.68 11.07 -4.91
C THR A 94 1.87 11.31 -6.18
N VAL A 95 0.79 12.08 -6.04
CA VAL A 95 -0.06 12.51 -7.15
C VAL A 95 -0.11 14.02 -7.15
N GLN A 96 0.07 14.61 -8.33
CA GLN A 96 -0.01 16.04 -8.52
C GLN A 96 -0.86 16.34 -9.75
N GLU A 97 -1.74 17.32 -9.66
CA GLU A 97 -2.30 17.94 -10.86
C GLU A 97 -1.22 18.80 -11.51
N SER A 98 -0.91 18.48 -12.76
CA SER A 98 0.06 19.18 -13.59
C SER A 98 -0.66 19.87 -14.76
N THR A 99 -0.06 20.91 -15.31
CA THR A 99 -0.48 21.49 -16.59
C THR A 99 0.59 21.16 -17.62
N HIS A 100 0.28 20.24 -18.53
CA HIS A 100 1.18 19.89 -19.61
C HIS A 100 0.90 20.79 -20.82
N LEU A 101 1.94 21.43 -21.37
CA LEU A 101 1.87 22.14 -22.64
C LEU A 101 1.97 21.12 -23.78
N SER A 102 0.82 20.65 -24.26
CA SER A 102 0.76 19.76 -25.43
C SER A 102 0.21 20.52 -26.63
N ASN A 103 0.98 20.55 -27.72
CA ASN A 103 0.62 21.19 -28.99
C ASN A 103 0.12 22.66 -28.86
N GLY A 104 0.77 23.45 -27.99
CA GLY A 104 0.41 24.86 -27.77
C GLY A 104 -0.85 25.09 -26.94
N SER A 105 -1.48 24.03 -26.39
CA SER A 105 -2.59 24.12 -25.44
C SER A 105 -2.18 23.56 -24.08
N SER A 106 -2.40 24.36 -23.02
CA SER A 106 -2.26 23.87 -21.64
C SER A 106 -3.44 22.96 -21.33
N ARG A 107 -3.17 21.69 -21.00
CA ARG A 107 -4.19 20.75 -20.55
C ARG A 107 -3.84 20.23 -19.16
N PRO A 108 -4.83 20.17 -18.26
CA PRO A 108 -4.61 19.59 -16.94
C PRO A 108 -4.36 18.08 -17.11
N SER A 109 -3.40 17.54 -16.38
CA SER A 109 -3.05 16.11 -16.37
C SER A 109 -2.62 15.68 -14.97
N LEU A 110 -2.50 14.38 -14.75
CA LEU A 110 -1.88 13.85 -13.54
C LEU A 110 -0.41 13.55 -13.76
N ARG A 111 0.40 13.92 -12.77
CA ARG A 111 1.76 13.41 -12.58
C ARG A 111 1.75 12.48 -11.38
N PHE A 112 2.21 11.26 -11.59
CA PHE A 112 2.52 10.33 -10.52
C PHE A 112 4.03 10.18 -10.41
N THR A 113 4.56 10.45 -9.23
CA THR A 113 5.97 10.14 -8.92
C THR A 113 6.00 8.96 -7.98
N VAL A 114 6.69 7.90 -8.38
CA VAL A 114 6.78 6.63 -7.64
C VAL A 114 8.23 6.40 -7.22
N ALA A 115 8.41 6.09 -5.94
CA ALA A 115 9.68 5.66 -5.39
C ALA A 115 9.54 4.24 -4.84
N SER A 116 10.65 3.50 -4.84
CA SER A 116 10.74 2.19 -4.20
C SER A 116 12.15 2.01 -3.66
N VAL A 117 12.27 1.21 -2.60
CA VAL A 117 13.56 0.89 -1.97
C VAL A 117 14.53 0.26 -2.99
N ASP A 118 13.98 -0.62 -3.83
CA ASP A 118 14.65 -1.11 -5.03
C ASP A 118 14.06 -0.47 -6.29
N ALA A 119 14.84 -0.46 -7.36
CA ALA A 119 14.40 0.12 -8.63
C ALA A 119 13.13 -0.58 -9.11
N ILE A 120 12.15 0.20 -9.56
CA ILE A 120 10.98 -0.33 -10.24
C ILE A 120 11.44 -0.84 -11.59
N ASP A 121 11.40 -2.16 -11.79
CA ASP A 121 11.90 -2.77 -13.01
C ASP A 121 11.07 -2.38 -14.25
N GLU A 122 11.63 -2.60 -15.43
CA GLU A 122 10.99 -2.23 -16.70
C GLU A 122 9.64 -2.94 -16.91
N SER A 123 9.45 -4.13 -16.33
CA SER A 123 8.19 -4.87 -16.42
C SER A 123 7.09 -4.18 -15.61
N ALA A 124 7.39 -3.78 -14.37
CA ALA A 124 6.49 -3.02 -13.51
C ALA A 124 6.20 -1.62 -14.09
N GLN A 125 7.22 -0.93 -14.63
CA GLN A 125 7.01 0.34 -15.33
C GLN A 125 6.09 0.18 -16.54
N SER A 126 6.31 -0.84 -17.37
CA SER A 126 5.49 -1.12 -18.55
C SER A 126 4.05 -1.49 -18.17
N PHE A 127 3.89 -2.26 -17.09
CA PHE A 127 2.59 -2.60 -16.53
C PHE A 127 1.82 -1.35 -16.09
N LEU A 128 2.44 -0.46 -15.30
CA LEU A 128 1.80 0.77 -14.83
C LEU A 128 1.43 1.69 -16.00
N ASN A 129 2.33 1.87 -16.97
CA ASN A 129 2.04 2.59 -18.21
C ASN A 129 0.86 1.99 -18.98
N GLY A 130 0.77 0.66 -19.03
CA GLY A 130 -0.35 -0.07 -19.63
C GLY A 130 -1.69 0.23 -18.97
N ILE A 131 -1.73 0.24 -17.63
CA ILE A 131 -2.93 0.59 -16.87
C ILE A 131 -3.41 2.01 -17.21
N PHE A 132 -2.54 3.01 -17.17
CA PHE A 132 -2.93 4.39 -17.46
C PHE A 132 -3.30 4.61 -18.93
N LYS A 133 -2.67 3.87 -19.85
CA LYS A 133 -3.09 3.85 -21.25
C LYS A 133 -4.53 3.33 -21.39
N CYS A 134 -4.90 2.25 -20.70
CA CYS A 134 -6.28 1.77 -20.68
C CYS A 134 -7.23 2.81 -20.07
N LEU A 135 -6.86 3.43 -18.95
CA LEU A 135 -7.66 4.48 -18.28
C LEU A 135 -7.94 5.69 -19.18
N SER A 136 -6.98 6.11 -20.02
CA SER A 136 -7.15 7.22 -20.97
C SER A 136 -8.25 6.99 -22.03
N THR A 137 -8.74 5.76 -22.14
CA THR A 137 -9.81 5.37 -23.09
C THR A 137 -11.18 5.24 -22.43
N VAL A 138 -11.26 5.24 -21.09
CA VAL A 138 -12.51 4.98 -20.33
C VAL A 138 -13.63 5.91 -20.75
N ALA A 139 -13.36 7.21 -20.87
CA ALA A 139 -14.38 8.21 -21.24
C ALA A 139 -14.94 8.03 -22.66
N ARG A 140 -14.26 7.29 -23.54
CA ARG A 140 -14.66 7.02 -24.93
C ARG A 140 -15.13 5.58 -25.15
N GLY A 141 -14.92 4.71 -24.17
CA GLY A 141 -15.10 3.26 -24.29
C GLY A 141 -16.17 2.71 -23.35
N ASN A 142 -16.28 1.38 -23.33
CA ASN A 142 -17.12 0.69 -22.36
C ASN A 142 -16.38 0.58 -21.02
N GLN A 143 -16.84 1.35 -20.03
CA GLN A 143 -16.28 1.37 -18.67
C GLN A 143 -16.12 -0.04 -18.07
N SER A 144 -17.12 -0.91 -18.22
CA SER A 144 -17.07 -2.27 -17.68
C SER A 144 -16.01 -3.12 -18.37
N ALA A 145 -15.78 -2.94 -19.67
CA ALA A 145 -14.75 -3.68 -20.39
C ALA A 145 -13.35 -3.24 -19.94
N VAL A 146 -13.12 -1.92 -19.81
CA VAL A 146 -11.86 -1.37 -19.32
C VAL A 146 -11.59 -1.81 -17.88
N LEU A 147 -12.62 -1.80 -17.02
CA LEU A 147 -12.52 -2.29 -15.65
C LEU A 147 -12.08 -3.77 -15.61
N GLN A 148 -12.72 -4.64 -16.40
CA GLN A 148 -12.35 -6.06 -16.42
C GLN A 148 -10.92 -6.28 -16.96
N ASP A 149 -10.51 -5.51 -17.97
CA ASP A 149 -9.16 -5.59 -18.52
C ASP A 149 -8.10 -5.17 -17.49
N ILE A 150 -8.25 -4.00 -16.87
CA ILE A 150 -7.35 -3.51 -15.80
C ILE A 150 -7.34 -4.49 -14.62
N PHE A 151 -8.51 -5.00 -14.21
CA PHE A 151 -8.61 -5.97 -13.14
C PHE A 151 -7.83 -7.25 -13.45
N GLY A 152 -7.98 -7.79 -14.68
CA GLY A 152 -7.23 -8.95 -15.16
C GLY A 152 -5.73 -8.72 -15.16
N GLN A 153 -5.29 -7.56 -15.68
CA GLN A 153 -3.88 -7.17 -15.72
C GLN A 153 -3.27 -7.08 -14.31
N ILE A 154 -3.92 -6.37 -13.39
CA ILE A 154 -3.47 -6.23 -11.99
C ILE A 154 -3.40 -7.60 -11.31
N ALA A 155 -4.47 -8.40 -11.39
CA ALA A 155 -4.53 -9.70 -10.72
C ALA A 155 -3.50 -10.69 -11.28
N GLY A 156 -3.24 -10.65 -12.59
CA GLY A 156 -2.22 -11.46 -13.26
C GLY A 156 -0.80 -11.05 -12.86
N HIS A 157 -0.51 -9.74 -12.94
CA HIS A 157 0.82 -9.19 -12.62
C HIS A 157 1.22 -9.47 -11.16
N HIS A 158 0.26 -9.45 -10.24
CA HIS A 158 0.50 -9.73 -8.81
C HIS A 158 0.24 -11.17 -8.37
N SER A 159 0.20 -12.14 -9.30
CA SER A 159 -0.11 -13.54 -9.02
C SER A 159 0.65 -14.13 -7.83
N GLN A 160 1.98 -13.98 -7.78
CA GLN A 160 2.80 -14.52 -6.70
C GLN A 160 2.54 -13.84 -5.35
N ARG A 161 2.42 -12.51 -5.36
CA ARG A 161 2.13 -11.73 -4.15
C ARG A 161 0.75 -12.07 -3.59
N LEU A 162 -0.21 -12.40 -4.45
CA LEU A 162 -1.53 -12.89 -4.04
C LEU A 162 -1.44 -14.28 -3.40
N LEU A 163 -0.70 -15.22 -4.00
CA LEU A 163 -0.50 -16.57 -3.44
C LEU A 163 0.13 -16.52 -2.05
N ASN A 164 1.11 -15.64 -1.83
CA ASN A 164 1.64 -15.41 -0.49
C ASN A 164 0.61 -14.82 0.46
N ARG A 165 -0.19 -13.84 0.00
CA ARG A 165 -1.21 -13.24 0.87
C ARG A 165 -2.22 -14.28 1.35
N LEU A 166 -2.54 -15.25 0.50
CA LEU A 166 -3.37 -16.42 0.81
C LEU A 166 -2.64 -17.45 1.67
N ARG A 167 -1.30 -17.36 1.77
CA ARG A 167 -0.42 -18.37 2.38
C ARG A 167 -0.69 -19.73 1.73
N SER A 168 -0.92 -19.69 0.42
CA SER A 168 -1.36 -20.84 -0.37
C SER A 168 -0.25 -21.87 -0.47
N VAL A 169 -0.62 -23.14 -0.53
CA VAL A 169 0.32 -24.24 -0.77
C VAL A 169 0.92 -24.18 -2.18
N ARG A 170 0.25 -23.46 -3.09
CA ARG A 170 0.69 -23.24 -4.48
C ARG A 170 1.74 -22.14 -4.60
N TRP A 171 2.05 -21.42 -3.52
CA TRP A 171 3.00 -20.33 -3.54
C TRP A 171 4.45 -20.84 -3.58
N THR A 172 5.23 -20.38 -4.57
CA THR A 172 6.68 -20.60 -4.59
C THR A 172 7.36 -19.65 -3.62
N LYS A 173 7.59 -20.15 -2.41
CA LYS A 173 8.16 -19.36 -1.33
C LYS A 173 9.63 -18.99 -1.60
N PRO A 174 10.01 -17.70 -1.49
CA PRO A 174 11.40 -17.28 -1.58
C PRO A 174 12.28 -17.88 -0.48
N THR A 175 13.56 -18.12 -0.79
CA THR A 175 14.54 -18.74 0.12
C THR A 175 14.63 -18.03 1.48
N TYR A 176 14.59 -16.69 1.49
CA TYR A 176 14.66 -15.91 2.72
C TYR A 176 13.43 -16.07 3.64
N LEU A 177 12.32 -16.62 3.14
CA LEU A 177 11.11 -16.94 3.91
C LEU A 177 10.94 -18.46 4.17
N ALA A 178 11.89 -19.29 3.74
CA ALA A 178 11.83 -20.76 3.85
C ALA A 178 11.42 -21.24 5.26
N ARG A 179 11.95 -20.59 6.31
CA ARG A 179 11.75 -20.97 7.71
C ARG A 179 10.37 -20.60 8.29
N THR A 180 9.56 -19.80 7.60
CA THR A 180 8.31 -19.27 8.15
C THR A 180 7.11 -20.16 7.82
N HIS A 181 6.87 -21.25 8.54
CA HIS A 181 5.66 -22.05 8.31
C HIS A 181 4.40 -21.32 8.81
N LYS A 182 3.52 -20.95 7.89
CA LYS A 182 2.18 -20.42 8.22
C LYS A 182 1.13 -21.29 7.55
N LYS A 183 0.06 -21.59 8.29
CA LYS A 183 -1.12 -22.26 7.74
C LYS A 183 -1.79 -21.37 6.67
N PRO A 184 -2.53 -21.95 5.71
CA PRO A 184 -3.30 -21.20 4.71
C PRO A 184 -4.25 -20.17 5.33
N LEU A 185 -4.63 -19.13 4.58
CA LEU A 185 -5.49 -18.04 5.07
C LEU A 185 -6.86 -18.53 5.56
N PHE A 186 -7.50 -19.44 4.82
CA PHE A 186 -8.81 -19.97 5.17
C PHE A 186 -8.83 -20.61 6.58
N ALA A 187 -7.72 -21.21 7.01
CA ALA A 187 -7.60 -21.85 8.32
C ALA A 187 -7.62 -20.87 9.51
N ASP A 188 -7.60 -19.56 9.27
CA ASP A 188 -7.84 -18.55 10.33
C ASP A 188 -9.34 -18.27 10.57
N PHE A 189 -10.22 -18.64 9.63
CA PHE A 189 -11.63 -18.28 9.70
C PHE A 189 -12.39 -19.00 10.83
N GLU A 190 -11.93 -20.17 11.27
CA GLU A 190 -12.48 -20.82 12.46
C GLU A 190 -12.28 -19.97 13.72
N ASN A 191 -11.15 -19.27 13.85
CA ASN A 191 -10.95 -18.32 14.95
C ASN A 191 -11.87 -17.10 14.81
N LEU A 192 -12.10 -16.59 13.59
CA LEU A 192 -13.06 -15.50 13.35
C LEU A 192 -14.49 -15.90 13.75
N LYS A 193 -14.94 -17.10 13.33
CA LYS A 193 -16.25 -17.65 13.69
C LYS A 193 -16.39 -17.81 15.20
N HIS A 194 -15.38 -18.37 15.85
CA HIS A 194 -15.35 -18.47 17.31
C HIS A 194 -15.44 -17.09 18.00
N ARG A 195 -14.77 -16.06 17.47
CA ARG A 195 -14.92 -14.69 18.02
C ARG A 195 -16.30 -14.10 17.79
N ALA A 196 -16.94 -14.36 16.65
CA ALA A 196 -18.33 -13.95 16.44
C ALA A 196 -19.26 -14.57 17.52
N GLN A 197 -19.03 -15.81 17.93
CA GLN A 197 -19.83 -16.45 19.00
C GLN A 197 -19.70 -15.77 20.36
N LEU A 198 -18.55 -15.16 20.64
CA LEU A 198 -18.29 -14.47 21.91
C LEU A 198 -18.73 -13.00 21.89
N LEU A 199 -18.68 -12.34 20.73
CA LEU A 199 -18.95 -10.90 20.60
C LEU A 199 -20.42 -10.56 20.42
N TYR A 200 -21.24 -11.51 20.00
CA TYR A 200 -22.68 -11.31 19.80
C TYR A 200 -23.46 -11.96 20.95
N ALA A 201 -24.31 -11.17 21.60
CA ALA A 201 -25.15 -11.65 22.68
C ALA A 201 -26.23 -12.62 22.17
N ARG A 202 -26.86 -13.38 23.08
CA ARG A 202 -27.96 -14.30 22.73
C ARG A 202 -29.13 -13.60 22.04
N SER A 203 -29.41 -12.34 22.42
CA SER A 203 -30.43 -11.49 21.79
C SER A 203 -30.10 -11.09 20.35
N GLU A 204 -28.82 -11.18 19.95
CA GLU A 204 -28.31 -10.80 18.62
C GLU A 204 -28.08 -12.02 17.73
N ARG A 205 -28.85 -13.10 17.96
CA ARG A 205 -28.67 -14.39 17.27
C ARG A 205 -28.72 -14.26 15.75
N SER A 206 -29.62 -13.43 15.22
CA SER A 206 -29.77 -13.26 13.77
C SER A 206 -28.54 -12.61 13.15
N GLN A 207 -28.00 -11.54 13.78
CA GLN A 207 -26.76 -10.90 13.31
C GLN A 207 -25.59 -11.87 13.38
N ARG A 208 -25.48 -12.65 14.46
CA ARG A 208 -24.44 -13.67 14.62
C ARG A 208 -24.50 -14.72 13.51
N VAL A 209 -25.68 -15.27 13.22
CA VAL A 209 -25.86 -16.28 12.16
C VAL A 209 -25.45 -15.71 10.79
N ASN A 210 -25.79 -14.45 10.51
CA ASN A 210 -25.42 -13.82 9.24
C ASN A 210 -23.90 -13.66 9.08
N ILE A 211 -23.20 -13.17 10.12
CA ILE A 211 -21.74 -13.05 10.04
C ILE A 211 -21.04 -14.42 10.01
N GLU A 212 -21.54 -15.41 10.76
CA GLU A 212 -21.02 -16.78 10.70
C GLU A 212 -21.16 -17.38 9.30
N ALA A 213 -22.29 -17.16 8.63
CA ALA A 213 -22.53 -17.60 7.26
C ALA A 213 -21.60 -16.90 6.26
N ARG A 214 -21.38 -15.59 6.40
CA ARG A 214 -20.44 -14.82 5.56
C ARG A 214 -19.00 -15.32 5.73
N LEU A 215 -18.56 -15.53 6.98
CA LEU A 215 -17.25 -16.09 7.29
C LEU A 215 -17.08 -17.49 6.70
N ALA A 216 -18.07 -18.37 6.87
CA ALA A 216 -18.03 -19.71 6.31
C ALA A 216 -17.98 -19.69 4.78
N SER A 217 -18.80 -18.86 4.13
CA SER A 217 -18.83 -18.73 2.67
C SER A 217 -17.48 -18.28 2.11
N LEU A 218 -16.85 -17.24 2.68
CA LEU A 218 -15.53 -16.81 2.22
C LEU A 218 -14.44 -17.86 2.52
N ALA A 219 -14.50 -18.53 3.68
CA ALA A 219 -13.57 -19.62 4.00
C ALA A 219 -13.63 -20.74 2.97
N SER A 220 -14.83 -21.15 2.53
CA SER A 220 -15.01 -22.16 1.49
C SER A 220 -14.44 -21.71 0.13
N VAL A 221 -14.60 -20.44 -0.24
CA VAL A 221 -14.01 -19.90 -1.49
C VAL A 221 -12.49 -19.92 -1.42
N LEU A 222 -11.90 -19.50 -0.29
CA LEU A 222 -10.46 -19.53 -0.07
C LEU A 222 -9.90 -20.96 -0.06
N GLU A 223 -10.61 -21.89 0.57
CA GLU A 223 -10.22 -23.31 0.62
C GLU A 223 -10.29 -23.96 -0.77
N ALA A 224 -11.37 -23.71 -1.52
CA ALA A 224 -11.52 -24.21 -2.89
C ALA A 224 -10.42 -23.70 -3.83
N PHE A 225 -9.87 -22.51 -3.59
CA PHE A 225 -8.76 -21.95 -4.35
C PHE A 225 -7.45 -22.74 -4.19
N GLU A 226 -7.26 -23.49 -3.10
CA GLU A 226 -6.06 -24.31 -2.92
C GLU A 226 -6.03 -25.51 -3.89
N VAL A 227 -7.17 -25.87 -4.47
CA VAL A 227 -7.27 -26.89 -5.52
C VAL A 227 -7.09 -26.22 -6.88
N ALA A 228 -6.10 -26.69 -7.64
CA ALA A 228 -5.88 -26.21 -9.00
C ALA A 228 -7.10 -26.56 -9.88
N PRO A 229 -7.65 -25.60 -10.65
CA PRO A 229 -8.84 -25.84 -11.45
C PRO A 229 -8.50 -26.71 -12.67
N GLU A 230 -9.45 -27.54 -13.06
CA GLU A 230 -9.44 -28.20 -14.37
C GLU A 230 -9.66 -27.13 -15.46
N GLY A 231 -8.87 -27.13 -16.54
CA GLY A 231 -8.96 -26.14 -17.62
C GLY A 231 -7.74 -25.24 -17.82
N GLY A 232 -6.63 -25.49 -17.12
CA GLY A 232 -5.33 -24.87 -17.38
C GLY A 232 -5.22 -23.39 -16.98
N PRO A 233 -4.29 -22.61 -17.57
CA PRO A 233 -3.97 -21.26 -17.12
C PRO A 233 -5.13 -20.26 -17.16
N ALA A 234 -6.06 -20.41 -18.11
CA ALA A 234 -7.22 -19.53 -18.23
C ALA A 234 -8.22 -19.76 -17.08
N ALA A 235 -8.48 -21.03 -16.72
CA ALA A 235 -9.33 -21.37 -15.58
C ALA A 235 -8.71 -20.89 -14.26
N GLU A 236 -7.39 -21.02 -14.11
CA GLU A 236 -6.66 -20.48 -12.96
C GLU A 236 -6.75 -18.94 -12.88
N ALA A 237 -6.63 -18.25 -14.01
CA ALA A 237 -6.81 -16.81 -14.06
C ALA A 237 -8.22 -16.40 -13.62
N GLN A 238 -9.26 -17.08 -14.12
CA GLN A 238 -10.64 -16.80 -13.73
C GLN A 238 -10.90 -17.08 -12.24
N GLN A 239 -10.45 -18.24 -11.73
CA GLN A 239 -10.57 -18.60 -10.32
C GLN A 239 -9.94 -17.54 -9.40
N ARG A 240 -8.82 -16.95 -9.83
CA ARG A 240 -8.15 -15.84 -9.13
C ARG A 240 -9.02 -14.58 -9.08
N LEU A 241 -9.63 -14.21 -10.20
CA LEU A 241 -10.51 -13.04 -10.28
C LEU A 241 -11.74 -13.22 -9.39
N ASP A 242 -12.34 -14.41 -9.42
CA ASP A 242 -13.52 -14.75 -8.61
C ASP A 242 -13.19 -14.70 -7.11
N LEU A 243 -12.04 -15.23 -6.71
CA LEU A 243 -11.53 -15.16 -5.34
C LEU A 243 -11.37 -13.71 -4.85
N ILE A 244 -10.73 -12.86 -5.67
CA ILE A 244 -10.51 -11.45 -5.31
C ILE A 244 -11.85 -10.74 -5.16
N ARG A 245 -12.79 -10.98 -6.08
CA ARG A 245 -14.15 -10.39 -6.02
C ARG A 245 -14.90 -10.86 -4.78
N ALA A 246 -14.82 -12.14 -4.42
CA ALA A 246 -15.43 -12.66 -3.19
C ALA A 246 -14.84 -12.00 -1.93
N CYS A 247 -13.53 -11.75 -1.90
CA CYS A 247 -12.89 -10.99 -0.81
C CYS A 247 -13.41 -9.54 -0.74
N PHE A 248 -13.58 -8.89 -1.90
CA PHE A 248 -14.13 -7.54 -1.97
C PHE A 248 -15.58 -7.48 -1.47
N ASP A 249 -16.45 -8.34 -2.00
CA ASP A 249 -17.86 -8.42 -1.61
C ASP A 249 -18.02 -8.70 -0.10
N PHE A 250 -17.12 -9.52 0.46
CA PHE A 250 -17.04 -9.75 1.89
C PHE A 250 -16.69 -8.45 2.66
N CYS A 251 -15.63 -7.75 2.26
CA CYS A 251 -15.16 -6.53 2.94
C CYS A 251 -16.18 -5.39 2.92
N VAL A 252 -16.93 -5.21 1.82
CA VAL A 252 -17.92 -4.11 1.70
C VAL A 252 -19.26 -4.43 2.36
N SER A 253 -19.45 -5.65 2.88
CA SER A 253 -20.70 -6.05 3.51
C SER A 253 -20.92 -5.37 4.87
N LYS A 254 -22.18 -5.00 5.15
CA LYS A 254 -22.56 -4.33 6.40
C LYS A 254 -22.31 -5.22 7.62
N GLU A 255 -22.49 -6.54 7.46
CA GLU A 255 -22.28 -7.52 8.53
C GLU A 255 -20.81 -7.59 8.94
N VAL A 256 -19.89 -7.59 7.96
CA VAL A 256 -18.45 -7.62 8.22
C VAL A 256 -17.98 -6.30 8.82
N ALA A 257 -18.47 -5.16 8.32
CA ALA A 257 -18.19 -3.85 8.90
C ALA A 257 -18.64 -3.77 10.37
N GLY A 258 -19.85 -4.26 10.69
CA GLY A 258 -20.36 -4.33 12.05
C GLY A 258 -19.52 -5.25 12.97
N PHE A 259 -19.03 -6.37 12.42
CA PHE A 259 -18.15 -7.28 13.14
C PHE A 259 -16.77 -6.69 13.43
N LEU A 260 -16.16 -6.03 12.43
CA LEU A 260 -14.87 -5.33 12.59
C LEU A 260 -14.95 -4.24 13.65
N HIS A 261 -16.00 -3.41 13.62
CA HIS A 261 -16.23 -2.38 14.63
C HIS A 261 -16.29 -2.93 16.04
N ARG A 262 -16.92 -4.10 16.23
CA ARG A 262 -16.98 -4.77 17.54
C ARG A 262 -15.61 -5.32 17.96
N LEU A 263 -14.86 -5.91 17.04
CA LEU A 263 -13.49 -6.37 17.30
C LEU A 263 -12.57 -5.23 17.75
N GLN A 264 -12.73 -4.04 17.16
CA GLN A 264 -11.94 -2.86 17.52
C GLN A 264 -12.33 -2.25 18.88
N LYS A 265 -13.56 -2.47 19.34
CA LYS A 265 -14.06 -1.94 20.63
C LYS A 265 -13.71 -2.77 21.85
N VAL A 266 -13.34 -4.03 21.68
CA VAL A 266 -12.96 -4.90 22.80
C VAL A 266 -11.49 -4.72 23.16
N ARG A 267 -11.11 -5.13 24.37
CA ARG A 267 -9.72 -5.09 24.83
C ARG A 267 -8.80 -5.79 23.83
N ALA A 268 -7.72 -5.12 23.45
CA ALA A 268 -6.69 -5.70 22.59
C ALA A 268 -6.02 -6.89 23.29
N THR A 269 -6.34 -8.10 22.84
CA THR A 269 -5.63 -9.34 23.18
C THR A 269 -4.93 -9.90 21.94
N SER A 270 -4.00 -10.83 22.13
CA SER A 270 -3.33 -11.49 21.01
C SER A 270 -4.30 -12.17 20.03
N GLN A 271 -5.43 -12.69 20.54
CA GLN A 271 -6.46 -13.33 19.71
C GLN A 271 -7.28 -12.32 18.92
N ILE A 272 -7.63 -11.17 19.52
CA ILE A 272 -8.29 -10.07 18.80
C ILE A 272 -7.37 -9.52 17.71
N GLN A 273 -6.10 -9.31 18.05
CA GLN A 273 -5.09 -8.87 17.08
C GLN A 273 -4.89 -9.87 15.94
N ALA A 274 -4.92 -11.18 16.23
CA ALA A 274 -4.89 -12.20 15.19
C ALA A 274 -6.11 -12.10 14.24
N CYS A 275 -7.32 -11.90 14.78
CA CYS A 275 -8.53 -11.70 13.97
C CYS A 275 -8.45 -10.45 13.10
N LEU A 276 -8.03 -9.31 13.67
CA LEU A 276 -7.84 -8.07 12.92
C LEU A 276 -6.81 -8.25 11.80
N LYS A 277 -5.69 -8.94 12.07
CA LYS A 277 -4.69 -9.28 11.06
C LYS A 277 -5.28 -10.13 9.93
N THR A 278 -6.13 -11.12 10.24
CA THR A 278 -6.81 -11.93 9.22
C THR A 278 -7.75 -11.06 8.37
N LEU A 279 -8.54 -10.18 8.98
CA LEU A 279 -9.45 -9.29 8.24
C LEU A 279 -8.69 -8.30 7.34
N HIS A 280 -7.64 -7.65 7.85
CA HIS A 280 -6.78 -6.78 7.03
C HIS A 280 -6.10 -7.55 5.89
N GLN A 281 -5.80 -8.84 6.08
CA GLN A 281 -5.23 -9.66 5.02
C GLN A 281 -6.24 -9.90 3.88
N VAL A 282 -7.51 -10.15 4.22
CA VAL A 282 -8.60 -10.24 3.24
C VAL A 282 -8.79 -8.90 2.53
N GLU A 283 -8.72 -7.79 3.26
CA GLU A 283 -8.85 -6.43 2.72
C GLU A 283 -7.73 -6.10 1.72
N LYS A 284 -6.50 -6.54 1.98
CA LYS A 284 -5.38 -6.46 1.03
C LYS A 284 -5.62 -7.29 -0.23
N ILE A 285 -6.34 -8.40 -0.15
CA ILE A 285 -6.72 -9.18 -1.33
C ILE A 285 -7.83 -8.45 -2.09
N ALA A 286 -8.86 -7.98 -1.39
CA ALA A 286 -9.96 -7.19 -1.94
C ALA A 286 -9.49 -5.91 -2.67
N ALA A 287 -8.38 -5.31 -2.22
CA ALA A 287 -7.77 -4.15 -2.85
C ALA A 287 -7.49 -4.37 -4.35
N TYR A 288 -7.17 -5.59 -4.78
CA TYR A 288 -6.94 -5.92 -6.18
C TYR A 288 -8.16 -5.73 -7.10
N TYR A 289 -9.37 -5.65 -6.54
CA TYR A 289 -10.58 -5.25 -7.27
C TYR A 289 -11.06 -3.84 -6.91
N ARG A 290 -10.87 -3.37 -5.68
CA ARG A 290 -11.18 -1.99 -5.28
C ARG A 290 -10.39 -0.97 -6.11
N ILE A 291 -9.09 -1.18 -6.28
CA ILE A 291 -8.19 -0.26 -7.01
C ILE A 291 -8.65 -0.06 -8.45
N PRO A 292 -8.80 -1.11 -9.30
CA PRO A 292 -9.24 -0.89 -10.68
C PRO A 292 -10.63 -0.26 -10.78
N THR A 293 -11.53 -0.54 -9.83
CA THR A 293 -12.84 0.13 -9.73
C THR A 293 -12.66 1.63 -9.48
N THR A 294 -11.87 1.99 -8.46
CA THR A 294 -11.60 3.39 -8.07
C THR A 294 -10.92 4.16 -9.20
N LEU A 295 -9.89 3.57 -9.82
CA LEU A 295 -9.17 4.18 -10.94
C LEU A 295 -10.09 4.41 -12.14
N THR A 296 -10.94 3.44 -12.48
CA THR A 296 -11.88 3.56 -13.60
C THR A 296 -12.92 4.65 -13.34
N ASP A 297 -13.48 4.70 -12.12
CA ASP A 297 -14.44 5.74 -11.72
C ASP A 297 -13.80 7.13 -11.75
N TYR A 298 -12.56 7.26 -11.28
CA TYR A 298 -11.83 8.52 -11.30
C TYR A 298 -11.45 8.95 -12.72
N ALA A 299 -11.03 8.02 -13.56
CA ALA A 299 -10.75 8.30 -14.97
C ALA A 299 -12.00 8.75 -15.74
N LEU A 300 -13.18 8.25 -15.37
CA LEU A 300 -14.44 8.74 -15.94
C LEU A 300 -14.80 10.13 -15.40
N LYS A 301 -14.77 10.30 -14.07
CA LYS A 301 -15.17 11.53 -13.39
C LYS A 301 -14.23 12.71 -13.70
N PHE A 302 -12.94 12.45 -13.80
CA PHE A 302 -11.88 13.42 -14.04
C PHE A 302 -11.17 13.15 -15.36
N SER A 303 -11.94 12.85 -16.41
CA SER A 303 -11.40 12.44 -17.71
C SER A 303 -10.37 13.38 -18.31
N GLY A 304 -10.47 14.70 -18.05
CA GLY A 304 -9.46 15.67 -18.44
C GLY A 304 -8.08 15.38 -17.85
N LEU A 305 -8.02 14.93 -16.60
CA LEU A 305 -6.78 14.65 -15.86
C LEU A 305 -6.12 13.33 -16.26
N PHE A 306 -6.89 12.32 -16.66
CA PHE A 306 -6.40 10.98 -17.01
C PHE A 306 -6.03 10.82 -18.50
N GLY A 307 -6.09 11.88 -19.29
CA GLY A 307 -5.83 11.83 -20.73
C GLY A 307 -4.35 11.65 -21.11
N ASP A 308 -3.44 12.26 -20.35
CA ASP A 308 -1.98 12.28 -20.62
C ASP A 308 -1.22 12.20 -19.28
N VAL A 309 -1.30 11.04 -18.63
CA VAL A 309 -0.71 10.84 -17.31
C VAL A 309 0.80 10.68 -17.41
N GLU A 310 1.54 11.48 -16.66
CA GLU A 310 3.00 11.39 -16.53
C GLU A 310 3.36 10.45 -15.37
N LEU A 311 4.16 9.41 -15.66
CA LEU A 311 4.71 8.52 -14.65
C LEU A 311 6.22 8.78 -14.50
N ILE A 312 6.64 9.16 -13.31
CA ILE A 312 8.05 9.39 -12.95
C ILE A 312 8.47 8.30 -11.97
N PHE A 313 9.45 7.49 -12.35
CA PHE A 313 10.04 6.47 -11.50
C PHE A 313 11.38 6.96 -10.96
N LEU A 314 11.48 7.12 -9.63
CA LEU A 314 12.70 7.62 -9.01
C LEU A 314 13.78 6.54 -8.97
N THR A 315 15.01 6.93 -9.29
CA THR A 315 16.19 6.10 -9.07
C THR A 315 16.43 5.93 -7.57
N PRO A 316 16.53 4.70 -7.05
CA PRO A 316 16.75 4.49 -5.62
C PRO A 316 18.15 4.93 -5.20
N TYR A 317 18.28 5.23 -3.91
CA TYR A 317 19.58 5.44 -3.28
C TYR A 317 20.35 4.13 -3.12
N GLU A 318 21.67 4.24 -2.97
CA GLU A 318 22.55 3.12 -2.65
C GLU A 318 22.23 2.51 -1.28
N ALA A 319 22.35 1.19 -1.17
CA ALA A 319 22.28 0.54 0.13
C ALA A 319 23.57 0.85 0.90
N THR A 320 23.45 1.29 2.16
CA THR A 320 24.62 1.60 2.99
C THR A 320 24.90 0.43 3.93
N PRO A 321 26.06 -0.25 3.83
CA PRO A 321 26.43 -1.32 4.75
C PRO A 321 26.43 -0.83 6.20
N ILE A 322 26.02 -1.68 7.13
CA ILE A 322 26.09 -1.39 8.56
C ILE A 322 26.93 -2.42 9.29
N GLU A 323 27.83 -1.92 10.15
CA GLU A 323 28.72 -2.75 10.97
C GLU A 323 28.02 -3.24 12.26
N VAL A 324 27.03 -2.49 12.73
CA VAL A 324 26.29 -2.77 13.97
C VAL A 324 24.83 -3.08 13.63
N ALA A 325 24.49 -4.38 13.63
CA ALA A 325 23.15 -4.89 13.34
C ALA A 325 22.68 -5.86 14.42
N TYR A 326 21.37 -5.87 14.72
CA TYR A 326 20.78 -6.86 15.63
C TYR A 326 20.78 -8.27 15.05
N GLN A 327 20.58 -8.37 13.73
CA GLN A 327 20.57 -9.64 13.00
C GLN A 327 21.67 -9.66 11.94
N PRO A 328 22.40 -10.78 11.76
CA PRO A 328 23.47 -10.89 10.77
C PRO A 328 23.02 -10.68 9.33
N TRP A 329 21.73 -10.92 9.03
CA TRP A 329 21.17 -10.73 7.69
C TRP A 329 20.77 -9.27 7.40
N ALA A 330 20.71 -8.41 8.42
CA ALA A 330 20.45 -6.98 8.28
C ALA A 330 21.77 -6.22 8.07
N ALA A 331 22.56 -6.61 7.07
CA ALA A 331 23.91 -6.10 6.84
C ALA A 331 23.94 -4.72 6.14
N SER A 332 22.78 -4.19 5.73
CA SER A 332 22.66 -2.91 5.05
C SER A 332 21.40 -2.14 5.47
N THR A 333 21.44 -0.84 5.30
CA THR A 333 20.31 0.06 5.45
C THR A 333 19.94 0.69 4.12
N HIS A 334 18.65 0.97 3.96
CA HIS A 334 18.08 1.53 2.76
C HIS A 334 17.32 2.80 3.09
N ILE A 335 17.32 3.77 2.18
CA ILE A 335 16.43 4.93 2.28
C ILE A 335 15.01 4.47 1.97
N HIS A 336 14.06 4.88 2.80
CA HIS A 336 12.64 4.55 2.61
C HIS A 336 12.06 5.32 1.41
N ALA A 337 11.12 4.71 0.70
CA ALA A 337 10.52 5.29 -0.51
C ALA A 337 9.87 6.67 -0.24
N GLU A 338 9.24 6.84 0.92
CA GLU A 338 8.61 8.10 1.35
C GLU A 338 9.64 9.23 1.51
N VAL A 339 10.83 8.90 2.03
CA VAL A 339 11.93 9.86 2.18
C VAL A 339 12.47 10.25 0.80
N MET A 340 12.59 9.30 -0.13
CA MET A 340 13.03 9.59 -1.50
C MET A 340 12.10 10.58 -2.19
N LEU A 341 10.78 10.41 -2.05
CA LEU A 341 9.78 11.33 -2.61
C LEU A 341 9.88 12.72 -1.99
N SER A 342 10.01 12.80 -0.66
CA SER A 342 10.13 14.07 0.06
C SER A 342 11.34 14.86 -0.46
N VAL A 343 12.51 14.22 -0.54
CA VAL A 343 13.73 14.84 -1.08
C VAL A 343 13.55 15.26 -2.54
N TYR A 344 12.95 14.41 -3.38
CA TYR A 344 12.70 14.75 -4.78
C TYR A 344 11.83 15.99 -4.92
N HIS A 345 10.76 16.10 -4.14
CA HIS A 345 9.86 17.24 -4.18
C HIS A 345 10.47 18.50 -3.59
N ASP A 346 11.30 18.40 -2.54
CA ASP A 346 12.02 19.56 -2.01
C ASP A 346 13.01 20.13 -3.04
N LEU A 347 13.77 19.25 -3.72
CA LEU A 347 14.75 19.65 -4.72
C LEU A 347 14.12 20.23 -5.98
N ASN A 348 12.99 19.67 -6.44
CA ASN A 348 12.31 20.13 -7.65
C ASN A 348 11.25 21.22 -7.39
N GLY A 349 10.74 21.31 -6.16
CA GLY A 349 9.81 22.35 -5.70
C GLY A 349 10.49 23.70 -5.49
N ALA A 350 11.78 23.70 -5.14
CA ALA A 350 12.63 24.91 -5.11
C ALA A 350 12.71 25.63 -6.47
N THR A 351 12.41 24.94 -7.58
CA THR A 351 12.37 25.52 -8.93
C THR A 351 11.03 26.18 -9.29
N VAL A 352 9.96 25.98 -8.49
CA VAL A 352 8.62 26.54 -8.76
C VAL A 352 8.26 27.70 -7.81
N LEU A 353 8.98 27.85 -6.69
CA LEU A 353 8.79 28.95 -5.74
C LEU A 353 9.88 30.03 -5.88
N THR A 354 9.78 30.84 -6.93
CA THR A 354 10.19 32.26 -6.83
C THR A 354 9.05 33.06 -6.20
N ALA A 355 8.71 32.72 -4.96
CA ALA A 355 8.04 33.59 -4.01
C ALA A 355 8.35 33.05 -2.60
N PRO A 356 9.01 33.83 -1.73
CA PRO A 356 9.52 33.33 -0.46
C PRO A 356 8.35 33.18 0.51
N VAL A 357 8.06 31.95 0.92
CA VAL A 357 7.38 31.71 2.20
C VAL A 357 8.44 31.18 3.15
N THR A 358 8.96 32.11 3.95
CA THR A 358 9.84 31.83 5.07
C THR A 358 9.09 30.97 6.09
N ILE A 359 9.37 29.66 6.14
CA ILE A 359 8.96 28.85 7.29
C ILE A 359 10.07 28.95 8.33
N SER A 360 10.02 30.03 9.10
CA SER A 360 10.65 30.10 10.41
C SER A 360 9.69 29.53 11.45
N GLY A 361 10.11 28.55 12.24
CA GLY A 361 9.38 28.22 13.47
C GLY A 361 9.44 26.78 13.91
N GLN A 362 10.47 26.47 14.70
CA GLN A 362 10.41 25.76 15.98
C GLN A 362 9.41 24.60 16.12
N PHE A 363 9.97 23.40 16.30
CA PHE A 363 9.31 22.26 16.96
C PHE A 363 8.82 22.64 18.37
N PRO A 364 7.57 22.28 18.73
CA PRO A 364 7.22 22.02 20.11
C PRO A 364 6.74 20.57 20.31
N THR A 365 7.50 19.89 21.16
CA THR A 365 7.19 18.88 22.17
C THR A 365 5.70 18.58 22.50
N LEU A 366 5.38 17.27 22.48
CA LEU A 366 4.52 16.44 23.36
C LEU A 366 3.22 16.97 24.03
N LEU A 367 2.22 16.06 24.02
CA LEU A 367 1.13 15.82 25.00
C LEU A 367 -0.03 16.81 25.07
N ASN A 368 -1.24 16.39 24.64
CA ASN A 368 -2.33 15.92 25.55
C ASN A 368 -3.71 15.80 24.86
N THR A 369 -4.43 14.76 25.27
CA THR A 369 -5.91 14.64 25.44
C THR A 369 -6.88 14.80 24.26
N LEU A 370 -7.48 13.67 23.88
CA LEU A 370 -8.91 13.31 23.95
C LEU A 370 -10.01 14.39 23.71
N THR A 371 -11.04 13.93 22.98
CA THR A 371 -12.40 14.48 22.73
C THR A 371 -12.49 15.43 21.53
N LYS A 372 -13.39 15.27 20.56
CA LYS A 372 -14.73 14.64 20.52
C LYS A 372 -14.98 13.88 19.22
#